data_AF-A0A158QM92-F1
#
_entry.id   AF-A0A158QM92-F1
#
_cell.length_a   1.000
_cell.length_b   1.000
_cell.length_c   1.000
_cell.angle_alpha   90.00
_cell.angle_beta   90.00
_cell.angle_gamma   90.00
#
_symmetry.space_group_name_H-M   'P 1'
#
loop_
_entity.id
_entity.type
_entity.pdbx_description
1 polymer ?
#
loop_
_entity_poly.entity_id
_entity_poly.type
_entity_poly.pdbx_seq_one_letter_code
_entity_poly.pdbx_strand_id
1 'polypeptide(L)'
;MIRIFQAMVPLLPFYLVCVTLGLSLACMLTLFFPSCPAIVPALTTYDNWSTTILALSLVLFHVVRRLWESLCISVYSDTTMNLFHYVVGIIHYTILPLSIVCESRGFFNSRQGLVFSASEITPWQWFGVVLFLFCNREQHLISKEIAALRKAPDGLIFNYAHGICYGGWFDYVSCPHFLFEIGIYLSLWIVLPGAYAYQFLAIFVFVNQIFAGQITHRWYRRTFKAYPTSRKAVIPYIL
;
A
#
# COMPACT_ATOMS: atom_id res chain seq x y z
N MET A 1 -2.16 7.27 -33.90
CA MET A 1 -1.36 7.78 -32.76
C MET A 1 -1.82 7.09 -31.46
N ILE A 2 -1.84 5.75 -31.48
CA ILE A 2 -2.37 4.81 -30.46
C ILE A 2 -1.19 4.19 -29.65
N ARG A 3 0.01 4.75 -29.77
CA ARG A 3 1.27 4.04 -29.52
C ARG A 3 1.96 4.28 -28.15
N ILE A 4 1.29 4.92 -27.20
CA ILE A 4 1.78 5.00 -25.80
C ILE A 4 0.80 4.33 -24.82
N PHE A 5 -0.47 4.18 -25.20
CA PHE A 5 -1.50 3.50 -24.40
C PHE A 5 -1.28 1.99 -24.22
N GLN A 6 -0.34 1.38 -24.95
CA GLN A 6 0.03 -0.05 -24.85
C GLN A 6 1.30 -0.34 -24.04
N ALA A 7 2.03 0.68 -23.55
CA ALA A 7 3.35 0.47 -22.94
C ALA A 7 3.34 0.19 -21.42
N MET A 8 2.21 0.38 -20.72
CA MET A 8 2.13 0.12 -19.27
C MET A 8 1.01 -0.83 -18.84
N VAL A 9 0.15 -1.24 -19.78
CA VAL A 9 -0.84 -2.31 -19.58
C VAL A 9 -0.21 -3.70 -19.32
N PRO A 10 1.04 -4.05 -19.70
CA PRO A 10 1.64 -5.33 -19.31
C PRO A 10 2.40 -5.30 -17.97
N LEU A 11 2.34 -4.22 -17.17
CA LEU A 11 3.04 -4.16 -15.87
C LEU A 11 2.28 -4.86 -14.72
N LEU A 12 1.07 -5.30 -15.01
CA LEU A 12 0.20 -6.02 -14.09
C LEU A 12 0.67 -7.45 -13.77
N PRO A 13 0.99 -8.32 -14.76
CA PRO A 13 1.62 -9.58 -14.48
C PRO A 13 2.97 -9.39 -13.78
N PHE A 14 3.68 -8.26 -13.95
CA PHE A 14 4.91 -7.98 -13.20
C PHE A 14 4.67 -7.70 -11.72
N TYR A 15 3.63 -6.97 -11.33
CA TYR A 15 3.29 -6.77 -9.92
C TYR A 15 2.86 -8.08 -9.23
N LEU A 16 2.04 -8.88 -9.90
CA LEU A 16 1.65 -10.21 -9.45
C LEU A 16 2.85 -11.16 -9.42
N VAL A 17 3.74 -11.11 -10.41
CA VAL A 17 5.00 -11.84 -10.44
C VAL A 17 5.92 -11.37 -9.32
N CYS A 18 6.04 -10.08 -9.00
CA CYS A 18 6.86 -9.59 -7.88
C CYS A 18 6.27 -9.98 -6.52
N VAL A 19 4.96 -9.98 -6.36
CA VAL A 19 4.29 -10.40 -5.11
C VAL A 19 4.35 -11.92 -4.95
N THR A 20 4.10 -12.67 -6.02
CA THR A 20 4.26 -14.15 -6.04
C THR A 20 5.72 -14.57 -5.98
N LEU A 21 6.67 -13.81 -6.53
CA LEU A 21 8.12 -14.01 -6.38
C LEU A 21 8.58 -13.62 -4.98
N GLY A 22 8.06 -12.55 -4.39
CA GLY A 22 8.32 -12.19 -2.99
C GLY A 22 7.81 -13.26 -2.04
N LEU A 23 6.58 -13.74 -2.23
CA LEU A 23 5.98 -14.84 -1.46
C LEU A 23 6.68 -16.18 -1.73
N SER A 24 7.00 -16.52 -2.98
CA SER A 24 7.70 -17.77 -3.32
C SER A 24 9.18 -17.74 -2.96
N LEU A 25 9.85 -16.58 -2.98
CA LEU A 25 11.21 -16.40 -2.46
C LEU A 25 11.22 -16.40 -0.93
N ALA A 26 10.19 -15.84 -0.28
CA ALA A 26 9.99 -16.01 1.16
C ALA A 26 9.83 -17.50 1.51
N CYS A 27 8.98 -18.23 0.78
CA CYS A 27 8.82 -19.67 0.92
C CYS A 27 10.10 -20.45 0.55
N MET A 28 10.85 -20.07 -0.48
CA MET A 28 12.08 -20.75 -0.90
C MET A 28 13.24 -20.51 0.07
N LEU A 29 13.46 -19.27 0.51
CA LEU A 29 14.51 -18.94 1.49
C LEU A 29 14.25 -19.63 2.83
N THR A 30 12.98 -19.76 3.21
CA THR A 30 12.58 -20.46 4.44
C THR A 30 12.66 -21.99 4.33
N LEU A 31 12.35 -22.57 3.16
CA LEU A 31 12.43 -24.02 2.91
C LEU A 31 13.86 -24.52 2.65
N PHE A 32 14.69 -23.75 1.93
CA PHE A 32 16.04 -24.17 1.51
C PHE A 32 17.16 -23.66 2.44
N PHE A 33 16.94 -22.57 3.18
CA PHE A 33 17.88 -22.06 4.18
C PHE A 33 17.23 -21.94 5.56
N PRO A 34 16.85 -23.06 6.20
CA PRO A 34 16.30 -23.06 7.56
C PRO A 34 17.27 -22.44 8.59
N SER A 35 18.55 -22.26 8.24
CA SER A 35 19.59 -21.62 9.05
C SER A 35 19.73 -20.10 8.85
N CYS A 36 19.10 -19.50 7.84
CA CYS A 36 19.18 -18.04 7.58
C CYS A 36 18.60 -17.18 8.74
N PRO A 37 17.51 -17.57 9.42
CA PRO A 37 16.99 -16.86 10.59
C PRO A 37 17.89 -17.01 11.83
N ALA A 38 18.70 -18.08 11.89
CA ALA A 38 19.68 -18.28 12.96
C ALA A 38 20.84 -17.27 12.89
N ILE A 39 20.99 -16.53 11.77
CA ILE A 39 21.95 -15.42 11.65
C ILE A 39 21.42 -14.15 12.31
N VAL A 40 20.10 -14.01 12.50
CA VAL A 40 19.54 -12.85 13.24
C VAL A 40 18.49 -13.22 14.30
N PRO A 41 18.86 -13.97 15.35
CA PRO A 41 18.01 -14.15 16.54
C PRO A 41 17.57 -12.81 17.17
N ALA A 42 18.34 -11.74 16.96
CA ALA A 42 18.09 -10.39 17.44
C ALA A 42 16.93 -9.63 16.73
N LEU A 43 16.47 -10.09 15.56
CA LEU A 43 15.35 -9.47 14.82
C LEU A 43 14.03 -10.24 14.93
N THR A 44 14.03 -11.36 15.65
CA THR A 44 12.83 -12.18 15.83
C THR A 44 12.05 -11.73 17.06
N THR A 45 10.82 -11.26 16.88
CA THR A 45 10.16 -10.43 17.91
C THR A 45 8.74 -10.84 18.24
N TYR A 46 8.07 -11.65 17.39
CA TYR A 46 6.73 -12.13 17.68
C TYR A 46 6.53 -13.59 17.26
N ASP A 47 5.81 -14.34 18.12
CA ASP A 47 5.87 -15.82 18.14
C ASP A 47 4.62 -16.51 17.55
N ASN A 48 3.69 -15.77 16.96
CA ASN A 48 2.33 -16.25 16.68
C ASN A 48 2.01 -16.43 15.17
N TRP A 49 1.70 -17.67 14.75
CA TRP A 49 1.25 -18.02 13.39
C TRP A 49 0.00 -17.26 12.95
N SER A 50 -0.98 -17.17 13.83
CA SER A 50 -2.24 -16.48 13.57
C SER A 50 -1.99 -15.01 13.24
N THR A 51 -1.02 -14.37 13.91
CA THR A 51 -0.61 -12.99 13.60
C THR A 51 0.05 -12.87 12.23
N THR A 52 0.96 -13.79 11.88
CA THR A 52 1.61 -13.79 10.56
C THR A 52 0.60 -14.03 9.44
N ILE A 53 -0.27 -15.03 9.59
CA ILE A 53 -1.33 -15.35 8.62
C ILE A 53 -2.28 -14.15 8.48
N LEU A 54 -2.69 -13.53 9.59
CA LEU A 54 -3.53 -12.34 9.59
C LEU A 54 -2.86 -11.20 8.80
N ALA A 55 -1.62 -10.84 9.13
CA ALA A 55 -0.92 -9.74 8.48
C ALA A 55 -0.69 -10.00 6.98
N LEU A 56 -0.27 -11.21 6.59
CA LEU A 56 -0.12 -11.58 5.19
C LEU A 56 -1.46 -11.55 4.44
N SER A 57 -2.55 -11.97 5.08
CA SER A 57 -3.89 -11.90 4.49
C SER A 57 -4.35 -10.45 4.27
N LEU A 58 -4.08 -9.57 5.24
CA LEU A 58 -4.36 -8.13 5.10
C LEU A 58 -3.52 -7.52 3.96
N VAL A 59 -2.22 -7.78 3.92
CA VAL A 59 -1.33 -7.30 2.84
C VAL A 59 -1.81 -7.81 1.48
N LEU A 60 -2.16 -9.10 1.38
CA LEU A 60 -2.71 -9.68 0.15
C LEU A 60 -3.99 -8.96 -0.28
N PHE A 61 -4.94 -8.74 0.65
CA PHE A 61 -6.16 -8.00 0.38
C PHE A 61 -5.87 -6.59 -0.16
N HIS A 62 -4.96 -5.85 0.49
CA HIS A 62 -4.57 -4.50 0.06
C HIS A 62 -3.98 -4.50 -1.35
N VAL A 63 -3.06 -5.41 -1.63
CA VAL A 63 -2.40 -5.52 -2.93
C VAL A 63 -3.38 -5.92 -4.02
N VAL A 64 -4.26 -6.90 -3.78
CA VAL A 64 -5.29 -7.33 -4.74
C VAL A 64 -6.27 -6.21 -5.02
N ARG A 65 -6.70 -5.44 -4.00
CA ARG A 65 -7.54 -4.26 -4.20
C ARG A 65 -6.83 -3.21 -5.05
N ARG A 66 -5.57 -2.88 -4.75
CA ARG A 66 -4.79 -1.89 -5.52
C ARG A 66 -4.57 -2.34 -6.97
N LEU A 67 -4.37 -3.64 -7.18
CA LEU A 67 -4.28 -4.25 -8.50
C LEU A 67 -5.58 -4.06 -9.28
N TRP A 68 -6.70 -4.42 -8.68
CA TRP A 68 -8.03 -4.25 -9.25
C TRP A 68 -8.33 -2.78 -9.60
N GLU A 69 -8.04 -1.86 -8.69
CA GLU A 69 -8.20 -0.42 -8.91
C GLU A 69 -7.36 0.07 -10.08
N SER A 70 -6.13 -0.43 -10.22
CA SER A 70 -5.24 -0.04 -11.32
C SER A 70 -5.74 -0.54 -12.67
N LEU A 71 -6.37 -1.71 -12.71
CA LEU A 71 -6.89 -2.31 -13.94
C LEU A 71 -8.24 -1.77 -14.38
N CYS A 72 -9.16 -1.64 -13.42
CA CYS A 72 -10.57 -1.52 -13.72
C CYS A 72 -11.12 -0.13 -13.42
N ILE A 73 -10.45 0.63 -12.53
CA ILE A 73 -10.96 1.91 -12.03
C ILE A 73 -10.14 3.07 -12.57
N SER A 74 -8.81 2.98 -12.46
CA SER A 74 -7.88 4.07 -12.74
C SER A 74 -7.89 4.48 -14.21
N VAL A 75 -7.90 5.80 -14.43
CA VAL A 75 -7.71 6.40 -15.74
C VAL A 75 -6.47 7.27 -15.63
N TYR A 76 -5.41 6.94 -16.36
CA TYR A 76 -4.11 7.61 -16.27
C TYR A 76 -3.99 8.78 -17.25
N SER A 77 -3.29 9.84 -16.86
CA SER A 77 -2.94 10.95 -17.76
C SER A 77 -1.71 10.60 -18.59
N ASP A 78 -1.32 11.47 -19.52
CA ASP A 78 -0.09 11.36 -20.32
C ASP A 78 1.22 11.56 -19.51
N THR A 79 1.14 11.50 -18.18
CA THR A 79 2.28 11.67 -17.28
C THR A 79 2.99 10.33 -17.11
N THR A 80 4.30 10.31 -17.34
CA THR A 80 5.12 9.11 -17.19
C THR A 80 5.76 9.03 -15.82
N MET A 81 5.91 7.82 -15.28
CA MET A 81 6.62 7.57 -14.04
C MET A 81 8.12 7.38 -14.32
N ASN A 82 8.96 7.98 -13.48
CA ASN A 82 10.41 7.80 -13.56
C ASN A 82 10.81 6.34 -13.25
N LEU A 83 11.76 5.79 -14.02
CA LEU A 83 12.23 4.40 -13.88
C LEU A 83 12.74 4.08 -12.47
N PHE A 84 13.41 5.02 -11.80
CA PHE A 84 13.89 4.83 -10.43
C PHE A 84 12.72 4.61 -9.46
N HIS A 85 11.66 5.43 -9.56
CA HIS A 85 10.47 5.27 -8.73
C HIS A 85 9.76 3.94 -9.00
N TYR A 86 9.78 3.49 -10.27
CA TYR A 86 9.26 2.18 -10.64
C TYR A 86 10.04 1.03 -9.97
N VAL A 87 11.36 1.05 -10.01
CA VAL A 87 12.23 0.03 -9.38
C VAL A 87 12.05 0.03 -7.86
N VAL A 88 11.98 1.19 -7.22
CA VAL A 88 11.69 1.31 -5.78
C VAL A 88 10.35 0.65 -5.44
N GLY A 89 9.33 0.83 -6.28
CA GLY A 89 8.05 0.14 -6.13
C GLY A 89 8.21 -1.38 -6.13
N ILE A 90 8.90 -1.95 -7.12
CA ILE A 90 9.14 -3.41 -7.20
C ILE A 90 9.83 -3.93 -5.92
N ILE A 91 10.89 -3.24 -5.49
CA ILE A 91 11.64 -3.60 -4.29
C ILE A 91 10.71 -3.58 -3.08
N HIS A 92 9.92 -2.52 -2.92
CA HIS A 92 8.99 -2.35 -1.81
C HIS A 92 7.96 -3.49 -1.71
N TYR A 93 7.29 -3.85 -2.81
CA TYR A 93 6.29 -4.92 -2.80
C TYR A 93 6.88 -6.32 -2.63
N THR A 94 8.18 -6.49 -2.92
CA THR A 94 8.92 -7.73 -2.65
C THR A 94 9.33 -7.83 -1.19
N ILE A 95 9.85 -6.74 -0.62
CA ILE A 95 10.35 -6.70 0.77
C ILE A 95 9.21 -6.73 1.80
N LEU A 96 8.05 -6.13 1.50
CA LEU A 96 6.92 -6.07 2.44
C LEU A 96 6.46 -7.44 2.99
N PRO A 97 6.14 -8.46 2.19
CA PRO A 97 5.81 -9.77 2.73
C PRO A 97 7.03 -10.47 3.38
N LEU A 98 8.25 -10.24 2.85
CA LEU A 98 9.48 -10.81 3.42
C LEU A 98 9.76 -10.29 4.83
N SER A 99 9.56 -8.99 5.10
CA SER A 99 9.77 -8.43 6.44
C SER A 99 8.82 -9.06 7.45
N ILE A 100 7.59 -9.39 7.04
CA ILE A 100 6.61 -10.04 7.93
C ILE A 100 7.03 -11.48 8.23
N VAL A 101 7.40 -12.26 7.20
CA VAL A 101 7.76 -13.68 7.36
C VAL A 101 9.07 -13.86 8.10
N CYS A 102 10.11 -13.09 7.76
CA CYS A 102 11.44 -13.24 8.36
C CYS A 102 11.48 -12.88 9.86
N GLU A 103 10.55 -12.06 10.33
CA GLU A 103 10.46 -11.65 11.74
C GLU A 103 9.53 -12.56 12.59
N SER A 104 8.83 -13.51 11.96
CA SER A 104 7.93 -14.45 12.63
C SER A 104 8.69 -15.68 13.17
N ARG A 105 8.69 -15.89 14.49
CA ARG A 105 9.24 -17.14 15.08
C ARG A 105 8.34 -18.34 14.86
N GLY A 106 7.03 -18.11 14.70
CA GLY A 106 6.06 -19.17 14.44
C GLY A 106 6.48 -20.01 13.25
N PHE A 107 6.93 -19.35 12.18
CA PHE A 107 7.28 -19.98 10.91
C PHE A 107 8.36 -21.06 11.03
N PHE A 108 9.37 -20.86 11.87
CA PHE A 108 10.56 -21.73 11.91
C PHE A 108 10.58 -22.75 13.05
N ASN A 109 9.91 -22.47 14.17
CA ASN A 109 10.03 -23.29 15.38
C ASN A 109 8.90 -24.31 15.58
N SER A 110 7.85 -24.31 14.76
CA SER A 110 6.66 -25.14 15.05
C SER A 110 6.55 -26.39 14.18
N ARG A 111 6.32 -27.53 14.85
CA ARG A 111 5.90 -28.81 14.24
C ARG A 111 4.42 -28.84 13.86
N GLN A 112 3.66 -27.80 14.21
CA GLN A 112 2.24 -27.66 13.88
C GLN A 112 2.13 -26.79 12.63
N GLY A 113 1.39 -27.26 11.63
CA GLY A 113 1.25 -26.61 10.33
C GLY A 113 0.57 -25.23 10.37
N LEU A 114 0.28 -24.67 9.19
CA LEU A 114 -0.38 -23.37 8.97
C LEU A 114 -1.83 -23.32 9.53
N VAL A 115 -1.98 -23.28 10.85
CA VAL A 115 -3.28 -23.23 11.54
C VAL A 115 -3.51 -21.81 12.06
N PHE A 116 -4.64 -21.21 11.66
CA PHE A 116 -5.09 -19.93 12.17
C PHE A 116 -6.01 -20.13 13.38
N SER A 117 -5.73 -19.43 14.48
CA SER A 117 -6.53 -19.42 15.69
C SER A 117 -6.89 -17.99 16.09
N ALA A 118 -8.19 -17.66 15.99
CA ALA A 118 -8.69 -16.32 16.31
C ALA A 118 -8.49 -15.95 17.80
N SER A 119 -8.43 -16.93 18.70
CA SER A 119 -8.20 -16.70 20.13
C SER A 119 -6.79 -16.20 20.45
N GLU A 120 -5.85 -16.37 19.53
CA GLU A 120 -4.47 -15.88 19.67
C GLU A 120 -4.31 -14.42 19.20
N ILE A 121 -5.35 -13.84 18.60
CA ILE A 121 -5.34 -12.45 18.12
C ILE A 121 -5.79 -11.53 19.25
N THR A 122 -4.92 -10.59 19.61
CA THR A 122 -5.18 -9.64 20.70
C THR A 122 -6.22 -8.59 20.29
N PRO A 123 -6.92 -7.96 21.26
CA PRO A 123 -7.86 -6.87 20.97
C PRO A 123 -7.23 -5.69 20.21
N TRP A 124 -5.96 -5.39 20.48
CA TRP A 124 -5.21 -4.35 19.75
C TRP A 124 -5.01 -4.70 18.29
N GLN A 125 -4.74 -5.97 17.97
CA GLN A 125 -4.64 -6.42 16.59
C GLN A 125 -5.99 -6.34 15.87
N TRP A 126 -7.09 -6.66 16.55
CA TRP A 126 -8.43 -6.44 15.99
C TRP A 126 -8.73 -4.97 15.73
N PHE A 127 -8.32 -4.06 16.63
CA PHE A 127 -8.40 -2.63 16.38
C PHE A 127 -7.59 -2.23 15.13
N GLY A 128 -6.37 -2.75 14.99
CA GLY A 128 -5.56 -2.60 13.79
C GLY A 128 -6.27 -3.09 12.52
N VAL A 129 -6.94 -4.25 12.56
CA VAL A 129 -7.75 -4.78 11.43
C VAL A 129 -8.88 -3.83 11.07
N VAL A 130 -9.63 -3.31 12.05
CA VAL A 130 -10.74 -2.38 11.78
C VAL A 130 -10.22 -1.09 11.13
N LEU A 131 -9.15 -0.52 11.67
CA LEU A 131 -8.51 0.67 11.10
C LEU A 131 -7.99 0.41 9.69
N PHE A 132 -7.36 -0.75 9.46
CA PHE A 132 -6.86 -1.17 8.16
C PHE A 132 -7.96 -1.22 7.11
N LEU A 133 -9.09 -1.85 7.43
CA LEU A 133 -10.24 -1.96 6.53
C LEU A 133 -10.88 -0.60 6.26
N PHE A 134 -11.00 0.24 7.30
CA PHE A 134 -11.47 1.62 7.15
C PHE A 134 -10.57 2.41 6.18
N CYS A 135 -9.26 2.42 6.38
CA CYS A 135 -8.35 3.16 5.51
C CYS A 135 -8.34 2.61 4.06
N ASN A 136 -8.40 1.29 3.87
CA ASN A 136 -8.53 0.70 2.53
C ASN A 136 -9.83 1.12 1.84
N ARG A 137 -10.95 1.15 2.58
CA ARG A 137 -12.24 1.62 2.06
C ARG A 137 -12.16 3.08 1.62
N GLU A 138 -11.71 3.97 2.49
CA GLU A 138 -11.63 5.40 2.18
C GLU A 138 -10.69 5.65 0.99
N GLN A 139 -9.52 5.00 0.95
CA GLN A 139 -8.61 5.11 -0.18
C GLN A 139 -9.25 4.64 -1.49
N HIS A 140 -10.03 3.54 -1.47
CA HIS A 140 -10.77 3.05 -2.64
C HIS A 140 -11.83 4.05 -3.13
N LEU A 141 -12.59 4.66 -2.21
CA LEU A 141 -13.59 5.66 -2.56
C LEU A 141 -12.94 6.87 -3.24
N ILE A 142 -11.82 7.35 -2.68
CA ILE A 142 -11.03 8.43 -3.24
C ILE A 142 -10.50 8.08 -4.64
N SER A 143 -10.00 6.86 -4.85
CA SER A 143 -9.56 6.40 -6.18
C SER A 143 -10.67 6.48 -7.22
N LYS A 144 -11.91 6.15 -6.83
CA LYS A 144 -13.08 6.27 -7.72
C LYS A 144 -13.42 7.73 -8.02
N GLU A 145 -13.38 8.62 -7.03
CA GLU A 145 -13.61 10.06 -7.22
C GLU A 145 -12.58 10.68 -8.18
N ILE A 146 -11.30 10.35 -8.01
CA ILE A 146 -10.23 10.82 -8.91
C ILE A 146 -10.46 10.29 -10.33
N ALA A 147 -10.81 9.01 -10.48
CA ALA A 147 -11.09 8.44 -11.80
C ALA A 147 -12.33 9.05 -12.46
N ALA A 148 -13.35 9.41 -11.67
CA ALA A 148 -14.58 10.01 -12.16
C ALA A 148 -14.36 11.37 -12.83
N LEU A 149 -13.31 12.13 -12.45
CA LEU A 149 -12.94 13.37 -13.14
C LEU A 149 -12.64 13.19 -14.64
N ARG A 150 -12.34 11.96 -15.07
CA ARG A 150 -11.95 11.60 -16.44
C ARG A 150 -13.00 10.78 -17.16
N LYS A 151 -14.14 10.47 -16.51
CA LYS A 151 -15.23 9.67 -17.07
C LYS A 151 -16.48 10.53 -17.25
N ALA A 152 -17.21 10.27 -18.33
CA ALA A 152 -18.56 10.81 -18.54
C ALA A 152 -19.59 10.05 -17.69
N PRO A 153 -20.85 10.55 -17.56
CA PRO A 153 -21.90 9.88 -16.79
C PRO A 153 -22.21 8.44 -17.23
N ASP A 154 -21.92 8.11 -18.49
CA ASP A 154 -22.05 6.75 -19.05
C ASP A 154 -20.87 5.83 -18.69
N GLY A 155 -19.85 6.34 -17.98
CA GLY A 155 -18.66 5.61 -17.56
C GLY A 155 -17.54 5.58 -18.60
N LEU A 156 -17.76 6.13 -19.81
CA LEU A 156 -16.74 6.20 -20.85
C LEU A 156 -15.69 7.28 -20.54
N ILE A 157 -14.45 7.05 -20.96
CA ILE A 157 -13.37 8.02 -20.75
C ILE A 157 -13.64 9.24 -21.65
N PHE A 158 -13.82 10.40 -21.03
CA PHE A 158 -14.12 11.67 -21.72
C PHE A 158 -12.88 12.53 -21.95
N ASN A 159 -11.90 12.50 -21.03
CA ASN A 159 -10.62 13.20 -21.19
C ASN A 159 -9.51 12.58 -20.30
N TYR A 160 -8.26 13.00 -20.51
CA TYR A 160 -7.09 12.60 -19.70
C TYR A 160 -6.49 13.77 -18.89
N ALA A 161 -7.18 14.90 -18.84
CA ALA A 161 -6.72 16.08 -18.14
C ALA A 161 -6.76 15.87 -16.62
N HIS A 162 -6.00 16.71 -15.90
CA HIS A 162 -6.11 16.77 -14.45
C HIS A 162 -7.28 17.67 -14.06
N GLY A 163 -7.95 17.33 -12.97
CA GLY A 163 -9.03 18.11 -12.38
C GLY A 163 -8.89 18.25 -10.87
N ILE A 164 -9.77 19.03 -10.26
CA ILE A 164 -9.83 19.21 -8.81
C ILE A 164 -11.05 18.46 -8.29
N CYS A 165 -10.84 17.50 -7.38
CA CYS A 165 -11.91 16.89 -6.61
C CYS A 165 -12.39 17.85 -5.51
N TYR A 166 -13.70 17.85 -5.24
CA TYR A 166 -14.34 18.62 -4.17
C TYR A 166 -15.24 17.71 -3.34
N GLY A 167 -15.47 18.07 -2.07
CA GLY A 167 -16.25 17.26 -1.14
C GLY A 167 -15.42 16.25 -0.35
N GLY A 168 -15.97 15.82 0.78
CA GLY A 168 -15.38 14.79 1.63
C GLY A 168 -13.97 15.14 2.09
N TRP A 169 -13.04 14.19 1.96
CA TRP A 169 -11.65 14.37 2.39
C TRP A 169 -10.90 15.43 1.58
N PHE A 170 -11.32 15.68 0.34
CA PHE A 170 -10.67 16.67 -0.52
C PHE A 170 -10.86 18.10 -0.02
N ASP A 171 -11.87 18.38 0.80
CA ASP A 171 -12.06 19.72 1.36
C ASP A 171 -10.99 20.09 2.40
N TYR A 172 -10.36 19.08 3.00
CA TYR A 172 -9.32 19.27 4.01
C TYR A 172 -7.92 19.17 3.43
N VAL A 173 -7.68 18.19 2.56
CA VAL A 173 -6.34 17.85 2.06
C VAL A 173 -6.34 17.58 0.56
N SER A 174 -5.18 17.78 -0.06
CA SER A 174 -5.01 17.67 -1.50
C SER A 174 -4.87 16.23 -1.96
N CYS A 175 -4.20 15.42 -1.15
CA CYS A 175 -3.88 14.03 -1.45
C CYS A 175 -4.41 13.10 -0.34
N PRO A 176 -5.73 12.99 -0.14
CA PRO A 176 -6.28 12.16 0.92
C PRO A 176 -5.97 10.67 0.73
N HIS A 177 -5.74 10.20 -0.50
CA HIS A 177 -5.29 8.83 -0.75
C HIS A 177 -3.93 8.51 -0.13
N PHE A 178 -3.02 9.50 -0.01
CA PHE A 178 -1.74 9.35 0.68
C PHE A 178 -1.92 9.30 2.20
N LEU A 179 -2.86 10.07 2.75
CA LEU A 179 -3.23 10.01 4.17
C LEU A 179 -3.72 8.60 4.53
N PHE A 180 -4.60 8.03 3.71
CA PHE A 180 -5.11 6.68 3.96
C PHE A 180 -4.08 5.59 3.69
N GLU A 181 -3.10 5.82 2.80
CA GLU A 181 -1.98 4.89 2.69
C GLU A 181 -1.16 4.86 3.98
N ILE A 182 -0.85 6.02 4.54
CA ILE A 182 -0.20 6.12 5.84
C ILE A 182 -1.01 5.36 6.90
N GLY A 183 -2.33 5.57 6.93
CA GLY A 183 -3.24 4.85 7.85
C GLY A 183 -3.19 3.32 7.69
N ILE A 184 -3.10 2.81 6.46
CA ILE A 184 -2.96 1.37 6.17
C ILE A 184 -1.67 0.82 6.78
N TYR A 185 -0.53 1.50 6.60
CA TYR A 185 0.74 1.04 7.17
C TYR A 185 0.80 1.20 8.71
N LEU A 186 0.22 2.27 9.26
CA LEU A 186 0.09 2.43 10.72
C LEU A 186 -0.79 1.34 11.33
N SER A 187 -1.88 0.96 10.67
CA SER A 187 -2.76 -0.09 11.15
C SER A 187 -2.09 -1.47 11.16
N LEU A 188 -1.25 -1.76 10.17
CA LEU A 188 -0.42 -2.96 10.14
C LEU A 188 0.70 -2.93 11.19
N TRP A 189 1.24 -1.75 11.54
CA TRP A 189 2.15 -1.61 12.69
C TRP A 189 1.44 -2.02 13.98
N ILE A 190 0.19 -1.59 14.18
CA ILE A 190 -0.62 -2.03 15.34
C ILE A 190 -0.82 -3.56 15.34
N VAL A 191 -0.98 -4.18 14.17
CA VAL A 191 -1.09 -5.64 14.05
C VAL A 191 0.23 -6.36 14.34
N LEU A 192 1.36 -5.72 13.98
CA LEU A 192 2.73 -6.25 14.07
C LEU A 192 3.63 -5.36 14.95
N PRO A 193 3.31 -5.14 16.25
CA PRO A 193 4.03 -4.16 17.07
C PRO A 193 5.49 -4.54 17.33
N GLY A 194 5.84 -5.83 17.20
CA GLY A 194 7.21 -6.31 17.35
C GLY A 194 8.05 -6.29 16.07
N ALA A 195 7.46 -6.19 14.88
CA ALA A 195 8.18 -6.42 13.62
C ALA A 195 9.02 -5.18 13.21
N TYR A 196 10.27 -5.09 13.67
CA TYR A 196 11.15 -3.94 13.44
C TYR A 196 11.44 -3.66 11.97
N ALA A 197 11.68 -4.66 11.13
CA ALA A 197 11.91 -4.46 9.70
C ALA A 197 10.65 -3.90 9.03
N TYR A 198 9.47 -4.39 9.42
CA TYR A 198 8.20 -3.79 9.01
C TYR A 198 8.06 -2.33 9.46
N GLN A 199 8.47 -1.98 10.68
CA GLN A 199 8.40 -0.59 11.18
C GLN A 199 9.24 0.37 10.32
N PHE A 200 10.45 -0.03 9.92
CA PHE A 200 11.26 0.77 9.00
C PHE A 200 10.57 0.97 7.65
N LEU A 201 9.88 -0.06 7.12
CA LEU A 201 9.08 0.08 5.91
C LEU A 201 7.90 1.05 6.11
N ALA A 202 7.21 0.98 7.25
CA ALA A 202 6.11 1.89 7.56
C ALA A 202 6.60 3.34 7.66
N ILE A 203 7.76 3.59 8.26
CA ILE A 203 8.41 4.90 8.30
C ILE A 203 8.79 5.36 6.89
N PHE A 204 9.38 4.49 6.08
CA PHE A 204 9.71 4.79 4.69
C PHE A 204 8.46 5.21 3.90
N VAL A 205 7.37 4.46 4.02
CA VAL A 205 6.09 4.80 3.37
C VAL A 205 5.57 6.13 3.89
N PHE A 206 5.56 6.37 5.20
CA PHE A 206 5.14 7.64 5.78
C PHE A 206 5.89 8.81 5.15
N VAL A 207 7.22 8.76 5.15
CA VAL A 207 8.06 9.81 4.59
C VAL A 207 7.79 9.99 3.08
N ASN A 208 7.75 8.90 2.33
CA ASN A 208 7.50 8.93 0.88
C ASN A 208 6.14 9.56 0.54
N GLN A 209 5.08 9.20 1.28
CA GLN A 209 3.73 9.72 1.06
C GLN A 209 3.63 11.21 1.41
N ILE A 210 4.29 11.66 2.48
CA ILE A 210 4.35 13.08 2.84
C ILE A 210 5.06 13.89 1.75
N PHE A 211 6.24 13.44 1.28
CA PHE A 211 6.97 14.13 0.23
C PHE A 211 6.20 14.17 -1.10
N ALA A 212 5.64 13.04 -1.52
CA ALA A 212 4.81 12.95 -2.72
C ALA A 212 3.60 13.89 -2.63
N GLY A 213 2.92 13.90 -1.48
CA GLY A 213 1.77 14.77 -1.24
C GLY A 213 2.11 16.26 -1.30
N GLN A 214 3.24 16.67 -0.75
CA GLN A 214 3.70 18.06 -0.82
C GLN A 214 4.04 18.49 -2.25
N ILE A 215 4.70 17.63 -3.03
CA ILE A 215 5.00 17.90 -4.44
C ILE A 215 3.70 18.08 -5.22
N THR A 216 2.75 17.15 -5.04
CA THR A 216 1.45 17.18 -5.70
C THR A 216 0.63 18.41 -5.29
N HIS A 217 0.62 18.77 -4.00
CA HIS A 217 -0.05 19.99 -3.52
C HIS A 217 0.53 21.27 -4.13
N ARG A 218 1.86 21.39 -4.18
CA ARG A 218 2.53 22.54 -4.83
C ARG A 218 2.19 22.61 -6.31
N TRP A 219 2.14 21.46 -6.98
CA TRP A 219 1.74 21.37 -8.38
C TRP A 219 0.29 21.85 -8.57
N TYR A 220 -0.67 21.37 -7.77
CA TYR A 220 -2.07 21.82 -7.83
C TYR A 220 -2.20 23.34 -7.68
N ARG A 221 -1.52 23.94 -6.69
CA ARG A 221 -1.55 25.39 -6.45
C ARG A 221 -0.95 26.22 -7.59
N ARG A 222 0.02 25.68 -8.33
CA ARG A 222 0.64 26.36 -9.49
C ARG A 222 -0.21 26.18 -10.75
N THR A 223 -0.84 25.03 -10.91
CA THR A 223 -1.58 24.65 -12.12
C THR A 223 -2.98 25.26 -12.14
N PHE A 224 -3.69 25.26 -11.01
CA PHE A 224 -5.08 25.70 -10.97
C PHE A 224 -5.24 27.01 -10.20
N LYS A 225 -5.59 28.08 -10.92
CA LYS A 225 -5.86 29.40 -10.31
C LYS A 225 -7.00 29.38 -9.29
N ALA A 226 -7.99 28.51 -9.50
CA ALA A 226 -9.15 28.34 -8.61
C ALA A 226 -8.91 27.31 -7.49
N TYR A 227 -7.68 26.86 -7.25
CA TYR A 227 -7.40 25.84 -6.23
C TYR A 227 -7.66 26.37 -4.81
N PRO A 228 -8.40 25.64 -3.95
CA PRO A 228 -8.66 26.08 -2.58
C PRO A 228 -7.38 26.26 -1.76
N THR A 229 -7.17 27.47 -1.23
CA THR A 229 -5.95 27.82 -0.47
C THR A 229 -5.95 27.29 0.96
N SER A 230 -7.11 26.90 1.49
CA SER A 230 -7.27 26.32 2.83
C SER A 230 -6.80 24.86 2.91
N ARG A 231 -6.78 24.13 1.79
CA ARG A 231 -6.38 22.72 1.75
C ARG A 231 -4.92 22.55 2.18
N LYS A 232 -4.68 21.50 2.95
CA LYS A 232 -3.33 21.00 3.29
C LYS A 232 -2.89 19.93 2.30
N ALA A 233 -1.64 19.50 2.34
CA ALA A 233 -1.11 18.51 1.41
C ALA A 233 -1.65 17.10 1.70
N VAL A 234 -1.50 16.62 2.93
CA VAL A 234 -1.80 15.22 3.33
C VAL A 234 -2.46 15.14 4.71
N ILE A 235 -1.96 15.84 5.73
CA ILE A 235 -2.47 15.77 7.11
C ILE A 235 -3.42 16.95 7.35
N PRO A 236 -4.71 16.71 7.64
CA PRO A 236 -5.68 17.77 7.87
C PRO A 236 -5.20 18.76 8.92
N TYR A 237 -5.39 20.06 8.64
CA TYR A 237 -5.02 21.20 9.51
C TYR A 237 -3.52 21.39 9.81
N ILE A 238 -2.66 20.40 9.53
CA ILE A 238 -1.24 20.43 9.85
C ILE A 238 -0.40 20.63 8.58
N LEU A 239 -0.43 19.67 7.65
CA LEU A 239 0.54 19.58 6.55
C LEU A 239 -0.08 19.27 5.21
#